data_AF-A0A9W7UFY4-F1
#
_entry.id   AF-A0A9W7UFY4-F1
#
_cell.length_a   1.000
_cell.length_b   1.000
_cell.length_c   1.000
_cell.angle_alpha   90.00
_cell.angle_beta   90.00
_cell.angle_gamma   90.00
#
_symmetry.space_group_name_H-M   'P 1'
#
loop_
_entity.id
_entity.type
_entity.pdbx_description
1 polymer ?
#
loop_
_entity_poly.entity_id
_entity_poly.type
_entity_poly.pdbx_seq_one_letter_code
_entity_poly.pdbx_strand_id
1 'polypeptide(L)'
;PITEDNRLSAKDMFTRKELTSLQQDFPMEMREKGFDVERGEGSEKKHLSPQAFKEKQDLQVEVEQLSNVKTHLKTKVVETHNQLQQTTNYIEKQNETLQKIQQQFLNLDKKIKEKKQEFETFRNQVPDKPVSLSYLREETKTEVTTKLFGKPEITEKKTGNIVVTREQWRNMKEKVDAAVIIKSDYERLQKTDLVKENKKLHSAVDEICDSLKESQKRNVGLQKENKQLSTEISSLKAHIRDLQTNIKVLYQQTKQVFKEQFKTFRGLVKNELVGREVENHFEREHTREMKSKQRGYDMER
;
A
#
# COMPACT_ATOMS: atom_id res chain seq x y z
N PRO A 1 43.08 79.59 3.00
CA PRO A 1 43.31 79.59 4.46
C PRO A 1 44.14 80.84 4.80
N ILE A 2 43.57 81.77 5.57
CA ILE A 2 44.20 83.04 5.95
C ILE A 2 44.66 82.89 7.42
N THR A 3 45.95 83.08 7.67
CA THR A 3 46.58 83.01 8.99
C THR A 3 46.22 84.24 9.85
N GLU A 4 46.49 84.19 11.16
CA GLU A 4 46.21 85.31 12.09
C GLU A 4 46.98 86.60 11.71
N ASP A 5 48.15 86.47 11.05
CA ASP A 5 48.92 87.57 10.48
C ASP A 5 48.45 87.98 9.06
N ASN A 6 47.26 87.52 8.66
CA ASN A 6 46.53 87.88 7.44
C ASN A 6 47.17 87.41 6.12
N ARG A 7 48.01 86.36 6.16
CA ARG A 7 48.65 85.76 4.96
C ARG A 7 47.86 84.57 4.44
N LEU A 8 47.88 84.38 3.12
CA LEU A 8 47.30 83.18 2.50
C LEU A 8 48.30 82.01 2.55
N SER A 9 48.28 81.20 3.61
CA SER A 9 49.20 80.06 3.76
C SER A 9 48.51 78.81 4.31
N ALA A 10 48.32 77.80 3.47
CA ALA A 10 47.84 76.48 3.93
C ALA A 10 48.91 75.72 4.72
N LYS A 11 50.18 75.97 4.40
CA LYS A 11 51.33 75.30 5.03
C LYS A 11 51.45 75.66 6.52
N ASP A 12 51.17 76.92 6.85
CA ASP A 12 51.27 77.43 8.22
C ASP A 12 50.00 77.15 9.04
N MET A 13 48.86 76.87 8.40
CA MET A 13 47.57 76.55 9.05
C MET A 13 47.23 75.06 9.14
N PHE A 14 47.82 74.21 8.28
CA PHE A 14 47.55 72.76 8.23
C PHE A 14 48.84 71.96 8.33
N THR A 15 49.53 72.13 9.45
CA THR A 15 50.70 71.36 9.82
C THR A 15 50.33 69.94 10.29
N ARG A 16 51.32 69.03 10.34
CA ARG A 16 51.09 67.66 10.85
C ARG A 16 50.53 67.65 12.27
N LYS A 17 50.97 68.57 13.14
CA LYS A 17 50.47 68.69 14.51
C LYS A 17 49.00 69.10 14.51
N GLU A 18 48.66 70.16 13.76
CA GLU A 18 47.28 70.66 13.65
C GLU A 18 46.33 69.63 13.04
N LEU A 19 46.74 68.90 12.00
CA LEU A 19 45.92 67.81 11.44
C LEU A 19 45.73 66.65 12.42
N THR A 20 46.72 66.38 13.27
CA THR A 20 46.60 65.35 14.32
C THR A 20 45.65 65.79 15.43
N SER A 21 45.78 67.05 15.88
CA SER A 21 44.87 67.69 16.82
C SER A 21 43.45 67.73 16.27
N LEU A 22 43.26 68.13 15.00
CA LEU A 22 41.97 68.14 14.35
C LEU A 22 41.31 66.75 14.34
N GLN A 23 42.06 65.68 14.07
CA GLN A 23 41.53 64.31 14.15
C GLN A 23 41.17 63.86 15.57
N GLN A 24 41.73 64.48 16.61
CA GLN A 24 41.39 64.22 18.02
C GLN A 24 40.18 65.06 18.47
N ASP A 25 40.24 66.37 18.22
CA ASP A 25 39.33 67.36 18.75
C ASP A 25 37.98 67.38 18.03
N PHE A 26 37.99 67.21 16.70
CA PHE A 26 36.76 67.25 15.91
C PHE A 26 35.74 66.15 16.31
N PRO A 27 36.12 64.86 16.46
CA PRO A 27 35.19 63.85 16.98
C PRO A 27 34.69 64.14 18.41
N MET A 28 35.49 64.78 19.26
CA MET A 28 35.06 65.18 20.61
C MET A 28 33.96 66.24 20.53
N GLU A 29 34.16 67.29 19.75
CA GLU A 29 33.18 68.37 19.57
C GLU A 29 31.89 67.86 18.92
N MET A 30 31.99 66.93 17.96
CA MET A 30 30.83 66.31 17.32
C MET A 30 30.00 65.49 18.32
N ARG A 31 30.64 64.77 19.24
CA ARG A 31 29.94 64.06 20.34
C ARG A 31 29.25 65.02 21.31
N GLU A 32 29.89 66.14 21.66
CA GLU A 32 29.27 67.18 22.50
C GLU A 32 28.02 67.78 21.85
N LYS A 33 28.00 67.88 20.52
CA LYS A 33 26.82 68.30 19.73
C LYS A 33 25.78 67.20 19.50
N GLY A 34 25.98 66.01 20.08
CA GLY A 34 25.04 64.89 20.03
C GLY A 34 25.21 63.94 18.84
N PHE A 35 26.31 64.02 18.08
CA PHE A 35 26.61 63.08 17.00
C PHE A 35 27.39 61.87 17.52
N ASP A 36 26.96 60.67 17.17
CA ASP A 36 27.63 59.41 17.53
C ASP A 36 28.81 59.12 16.58
N VAL A 37 29.96 59.72 16.86
CA VAL A 37 31.18 59.57 16.05
C VAL A 37 32.40 59.26 16.92
N GLU A 38 33.23 58.33 16.43
CA GLU A 38 34.49 57.94 17.06
C GLU A 38 35.71 58.46 16.29
N ARG A 39 36.83 58.58 16.99
CA ARG A 39 38.10 58.94 16.36
C ARG A 39 38.62 57.77 15.52
N GLY A 40 39.04 58.05 14.29
CA GLY A 40 39.70 57.06 13.44
C GLY A 40 41.01 56.53 14.04
N GLU A 41 41.27 55.24 13.87
CA GLU A 41 42.52 54.62 14.32
C GLU A 41 43.72 55.13 13.52
N GLY A 42 44.84 55.34 14.21
CA GLY A 42 46.12 55.59 13.55
C GLY A 42 46.50 54.34 12.75
N SER A 43 46.62 54.47 11.43
CA SER A 43 46.92 53.34 10.56
C SER A 43 47.90 53.72 9.47
N GLU A 44 48.63 52.74 8.96
CA GLU A 44 49.47 52.88 7.76
C GLU A 44 48.64 52.90 6.46
N LYS A 45 47.30 53.02 6.57
CA LYS A 45 46.39 53.05 5.41
C LYS A 45 46.68 54.29 4.58
N LYS A 46 47.00 54.07 3.31
CA LYS A 46 47.12 55.14 2.32
C LYS A 46 45.72 55.58 1.90
N HIS A 47 45.54 56.90 1.72
CA HIS A 47 44.32 57.43 1.14
C HIS A 47 44.14 56.86 -0.28
N LEU A 48 42.97 56.28 -0.53
CA LEU A 48 42.55 55.82 -1.86
C LEU A 48 41.62 56.86 -2.46
N SER A 49 41.72 57.08 -3.77
CA SER A 49 40.69 57.85 -4.48
C SER A 49 39.33 57.16 -4.32
N PRO A 50 38.21 57.91 -4.40
CA PRO A 50 36.88 57.30 -4.31
C PRO A 50 36.65 56.16 -5.31
N GLN A 51 37.25 56.24 -6.50
CA GLN A 51 37.18 55.18 -7.50
C GLN A 51 37.96 53.94 -7.07
N ALA A 52 39.22 54.08 -6.66
CA ALA A 52 40.05 52.95 -6.23
C ALA A 52 39.50 52.27 -4.97
N PHE A 53 38.86 53.03 -4.07
CA PHE A 53 38.18 52.47 -2.90
C PHE A 53 36.99 51.58 -3.31
N LYS A 54 36.15 52.05 -4.25
CA LYS A 54 35.02 51.27 -4.78
C LYS A 54 35.50 50.00 -5.49
N GLU A 55 36.49 50.12 -6.37
CA GLU A 55 37.07 48.96 -7.07
C GLU A 55 37.60 47.91 -6.09
N LYS A 56 38.28 48.34 -5.01
CA LYS A 56 38.75 47.42 -3.97
C LYS A 56 37.60 46.72 -3.25
N GLN A 57 36.52 47.44 -2.95
CA GLN A 57 35.34 46.88 -2.31
C GLN A 57 34.65 45.85 -3.23
N ASP A 58 34.50 46.17 -4.51
CA ASP A 58 33.90 45.28 -5.51
C ASP A 58 34.74 44.00 -5.68
N LEU A 59 36.06 44.13 -5.79
CA LEU A 59 36.98 42.98 -5.85
C LEU A 59 36.90 42.11 -4.59
N GLN A 60 36.73 42.71 -3.42
CA GLN A 60 36.59 41.95 -2.18
C GLN A 60 35.31 41.11 -2.15
N VAL A 61 34.20 41.68 -2.64
CA VAL A 61 32.93 40.96 -2.80
C VAL A 61 33.07 39.83 -3.83
N GLU A 62 33.73 40.08 -4.97
CA GLU A 62 33.95 39.06 -5.99
C GLU A 62 34.81 37.90 -5.47
N VAL A 63 35.87 38.19 -4.72
CA VAL A 63 36.72 37.16 -4.10
C VAL A 63 35.93 36.32 -3.10
N GLU A 64 35.05 36.94 -2.31
CA GLU A 64 34.18 36.22 -1.37
C GLU A 64 33.18 35.32 -2.11
N GLN A 65 32.55 35.83 -3.18
CA GLN A 65 31.66 35.04 -4.04
C GLN A 65 32.39 33.85 -4.69
N LEU A 66 33.58 34.07 -5.24
CA LEU A 66 34.40 33.01 -5.82
C LEU A 66 34.82 31.96 -4.79
N SER A 67 35.12 32.39 -3.55
CA SER A 67 35.39 31.48 -2.44
C SER A 67 34.19 30.59 -2.14
N ASN A 68 32.98 31.16 -2.08
CA ASN A 68 31.74 30.43 -1.85
C ASN A 68 31.41 29.45 -2.99
N VAL A 69 31.64 29.85 -4.24
CA VAL A 69 31.48 28.95 -5.39
C VAL A 69 32.48 27.80 -5.32
N LYS A 70 33.74 28.08 -4.97
CA LYS A 70 34.78 27.06 -4.83
C LYS A 70 34.45 26.05 -3.74
N THR A 71 33.96 26.48 -2.58
CA THR A 71 33.56 25.57 -1.50
C THR A 71 32.37 24.72 -1.91
N HIS A 72 31.34 25.32 -2.54
CA HIS A 72 30.19 24.59 -3.05
C HIS A 72 30.56 23.54 -4.10
N LEU A 73 31.41 23.90 -5.05
CA LEU A 73 31.91 22.95 -6.07
C LEU A 73 32.69 21.81 -5.43
N LYS A 74 33.54 22.10 -4.44
CA LYS A 74 34.28 21.07 -3.71
C LYS A 74 33.34 20.10 -3.01
N THR A 75 32.29 20.59 -2.35
CA THR A 75 31.27 19.76 -1.70
C THR A 75 30.55 18.89 -2.73
N LYS A 76 30.08 19.47 -3.84
CA LYS A 76 29.42 18.73 -4.93
C LYS A 76 30.29 17.63 -5.53
N VAL A 77 31.58 17.89 -5.70
CA VAL A 77 32.53 16.87 -6.20
C VAL A 77 32.62 15.70 -5.23
N VAL A 78 32.72 15.96 -3.93
CA VAL A 78 32.75 14.90 -2.90
C VAL A 78 31.44 14.12 -2.86
N GLU A 79 30.30 14.79 -2.90
CA GLU A 79 28.99 14.16 -2.95
C GLU A 79 28.83 13.26 -4.17
N THR A 80 29.20 13.77 -5.35
CA THR A 80 29.13 13.02 -6.62
C THR A 80 30.06 11.81 -6.58
N HIS A 81 31.27 11.96 -6.03
CA HIS A 81 32.20 10.84 -5.87
C HIS A 81 31.66 9.74 -4.95
N ASN A 82 31.07 10.12 -3.81
CA ASN A 82 30.45 9.17 -2.90
C ASN A 82 29.26 8.44 -3.54
N GLN A 83 28.42 9.15 -4.29
CA GLN A 83 27.31 8.55 -5.04
C GLN A 83 27.83 7.56 -6.08
N LEU A 84 28.85 7.95 -6.86
CA LEU A 84 29.47 7.06 -7.84
C LEU A 84 30.03 5.80 -7.18
N GLN A 85 30.76 5.93 -6.07
CA GLN A 85 31.30 4.79 -5.33
C GLN A 85 30.20 3.84 -4.84
N GLN A 86 29.08 4.37 -4.33
CA GLN A 86 27.93 3.55 -3.93
C GLN A 86 27.33 2.79 -5.12
N THR A 87 27.17 3.46 -6.27
CA THR A 87 26.65 2.82 -7.48
C THR A 87 27.60 1.75 -8.00
N THR A 88 28.91 1.98 -7.99
CA THR A 88 29.92 0.99 -8.39
C THR A 88 29.86 -0.25 -7.49
N ASN A 89 29.85 -0.08 -6.17
CA ASN A 89 29.74 -1.19 -5.23
C ASN A 89 28.44 -1.98 -5.41
N TYR A 90 27.33 -1.30 -5.75
CA TYR A 90 26.06 -1.97 -6.06
C TYR A 90 26.16 -2.80 -7.34
N ILE A 91 26.74 -2.22 -8.41
CA ILE A 91 26.94 -2.91 -9.70
C ILE A 91 27.85 -4.13 -9.52
N GLU A 92 28.93 -4.03 -8.76
CA GLU A 92 29.83 -5.15 -8.46
C GLU A 92 29.09 -6.31 -7.79
N LYS A 93 28.27 -6.02 -6.77
CA LYS A 93 27.42 -7.03 -6.10
C LYS A 93 26.42 -7.70 -7.05
N GLN A 94 25.81 -6.92 -7.95
CA GLN A 94 24.90 -7.47 -8.96
C GLN A 94 25.67 -8.38 -9.94
N ASN A 95 26.87 -7.98 -10.33
CA ASN A 95 27.71 -8.77 -11.24
C ASN A 95 28.16 -10.09 -10.60
N GLU A 96 28.58 -10.10 -9.33
CA GLU A 96 28.89 -11.33 -8.60
C GLU A 96 27.67 -12.28 -8.52
N THR A 97 26.49 -11.70 -8.29
CA THR A 97 25.24 -12.47 -8.24
C THR A 97 24.92 -13.08 -9.60
N LEU A 98 25.09 -12.32 -10.68
CA LEU A 98 24.90 -12.78 -12.05
C LEU A 98 25.87 -13.91 -12.41
N GLN A 99 27.14 -13.81 -12.01
CA GLN A 99 28.13 -14.87 -12.21
C GLN A 99 27.75 -16.16 -11.47
N LYS A 100 27.27 -16.06 -10.22
CA LYS A 100 26.78 -17.23 -9.47
C LYS A 100 25.58 -17.87 -10.17
N ILE A 101 24.62 -17.08 -10.64
CA ILE A 101 23.46 -17.58 -11.40
C ILE A 101 23.92 -18.27 -12.68
N GLN A 102 24.88 -17.69 -13.41
CA GLN A 102 25.40 -18.28 -14.64
C GLN A 102 26.10 -19.63 -14.38
N GLN A 103 26.90 -19.74 -13.32
CA GLN A 103 27.52 -21.01 -12.91
C GLN A 103 26.46 -22.06 -12.55
N GLN A 104 25.43 -21.68 -11.80
CA GLN A 104 24.33 -22.58 -11.45
C GLN A 104 23.57 -23.05 -12.71
N PHE A 105 23.31 -22.14 -13.65
CA PHE A 105 22.66 -22.45 -14.92
C PHE A 105 23.47 -23.49 -15.71
N LEU A 106 24.78 -23.29 -15.83
CA LEU A 106 25.66 -24.25 -16.53
C LEU A 106 25.65 -25.64 -15.87
N ASN A 107 25.66 -25.70 -14.54
CA ASN A 107 25.56 -26.96 -13.80
C ASN A 107 24.20 -27.64 -14.02
N LEU A 108 23.11 -26.89 -13.95
CA LEU A 108 21.77 -27.40 -14.21
C LEU A 108 21.62 -27.90 -15.64
N ASP A 109 22.11 -27.17 -16.64
CA ASP A 109 22.07 -27.58 -18.04
C ASP A 109 22.83 -28.91 -18.25
N LYS A 110 24.00 -29.06 -17.64
CA LYS A 110 24.74 -30.33 -17.66
C LYS A 110 23.93 -31.48 -17.04
N LYS A 111 23.38 -31.27 -15.84
CA LYS A 111 22.54 -32.28 -15.15
C LYS A 111 21.31 -32.65 -15.97
N ILE A 112 20.66 -31.68 -16.60
CA ILE A 112 19.50 -31.91 -17.47
C ILE A 112 19.91 -32.73 -18.69
N LYS A 113 21.06 -32.44 -19.32
CA LYS A 113 21.58 -33.23 -20.46
C LYS A 113 21.85 -34.68 -20.05
N GLU A 114 22.51 -34.90 -18.92
CA GLU A 114 22.78 -36.24 -18.37
C GLU A 114 21.47 -36.99 -18.09
N LYS A 115 20.51 -36.36 -17.41
CA LYS A 115 19.20 -36.96 -17.11
C LYS A 115 18.37 -37.24 -18.35
N LYS A 116 18.46 -36.41 -19.39
CA LYS A 116 17.83 -36.69 -20.69
C LYS A 116 18.43 -37.92 -21.35
N GLN A 117 19.75 -38.08 -21.32
CA GLN A 117 20.40 -39.28 -21.87
C GLN A 117 20.00 -40.54 -21.09
N GLU A 118 19.98 -40.48 -19.75
CA GLU A 118 19.50 -41.57 -18.88
C GLU A 118 18.02 -41.91 -19.16
N PHE A 119 17.19 -40.91 -19.43
CA PHE A 119 15.80 -41.16 -19.80
C PHE A 119 15.67 -41.82 -21.18
N GLU A 120 16.45 -41.44 -22.18
CA GLU A 120 16.40 -42.08 -23.51
C GLU A 120 16.81 -43.56 -23.44
N THR A 121 17.80 -43.91 -22.61
CA THR A 121 18.15 -45.34 -22.41
C THR A 121 17.03 -46.10 -21.72
N PHE A 122 16.42 -45.53 -20.68
CA PHE A 122 15.23 -46.08 -20.02
C PHE A 122 14.06 -46.25 -21.00
N ARG A 123 13.79 -45.23 -21.81
CA ARG A 123 12.69 -45.19 -22.78
C ARG A 123 12.77 -46.32 -23.81
N ASN A 124 13.98 -46.63 -24.28
CA ASN A 124 14.23 -47.70 -25.24
C ASN A 124 14.07 -49.11 -24.63
N GLN A 125 14.21 -49.25 -23.31
CA GLN A 125 14.08 -50.53 -22.60
C GLN A 125 12.65 -50.82 -22.15
N VAL A 126 11.80 -49.79 -22.06
CA VAL A 126 10.44 -49.90 -21.54
C VAL A 126 9.42 -49.98 -22.68
N PRO A 127 8.53 -50.98 -22.68
CA PRO A 127 7.50 -51.12 -23.70
C PRO A 127 6.52 -49.94 -23.70
N ASP A 128 5.84 -49.70 -24.82
CA ASP A 128 4.84 -48.62 -24.94
C ASP A 128 3.54 -48.91 -24.20
N LYS A 129 3.26 -50.19 -23.92
CA LYS A 129 2.02 -50.64 -23.29
C LYS A 129 2.32 -51.63 -22.15
N PRO A 130 1.46 -51.67 -21.11
CA PRO A 130 1.54 -52.67 -20.06
C PRO A 130 1.61 -54.07 -20.66
N VAL A 131 2.54 -54.88 -20.19
CA VAL A 131 2.81 -56.16 -20.83
C VAL A 131 1.72 -57.18 -20.43
N SER A 132 1.06 -57.74 -21.45
CA SER A 132 0.15 -58.89 -21.30
C SER A 132 0.96 -60.18 -21.40
N LEU A 133 1.61 -60.58 -20.30
CA LEU A 133 2.27 -61.88 -20.22
C LEU A 133 1.46 -62.80 -19.28
N SER A 134 1.16 -64.00 -19.76
CA SER A 134 0.58 -65.08 -18.96
C SER A 134 1.67 -65.78 -18.15
N TYR A 135 1.37 -66.15 -16.91
CA TYR A 135 2.25 -66.98 -16.08
C TYR A 135 2.52 -68.33 -16.78
N LEU A 136 3.78 -68.64 -17.06
CA LEU A 136 4.21 -69.97 -17.53
C LEU A 136 3.95 -70.99 -16.42
N ARG A 137 3.05 -71.96 -16.68
CA ARG A 137 2.74 -73.05 -15.75
C ARG A 137 3.91 -74.03 -15.67
N GLU A 138 4.01 -74.75 -14.55
CA GLU A 138 5.01 -75.81 -14.31
C GLU A 138 5.12 -76.75 -15.51
N GLU A 139 6.35 -77.02 -15.97
CA GLU A 139 6.60 -78.03 -17.00
C GLU A 139 6.28 -79.43 -16.45
N THR A 140 5.44 -80.18 -17.17
CA THR A 140 5.19 -81.61 -16.88
C THR A 140 5.96 -82.45 -17.88
N LYS A 141 6.70 -83.45 -17.39
CA LYS A 141 7.35 -84.44 -18.26
C LYS A 141 6.45 -85.67 -18.34
N THR A 142 6.08 -86.04 -19.56
CA THR A 142 5.35 -87.27 -19.84
C THR A 142 6.34 -88.44 -19.94
N GLU A 143 6.27 -89.37 -18.99
CA GLU A 143 6.94 -90.67 -19.10
C GLU A 143 5.92 -91.69 -19.60
N VAL A 144 6.17 -92.23 -20.80
CA VAL A 144 5.33 -93.25 -21.43
C VAL A 144 5.94 -94.61 -21.16
N THR A 145 5.26 -95.45 -20.39
CA THR A 145 5.65 -96.84 -20.17
C THR A 145 4.83 -97.76 -21.06
N THR A 146 5.50 -98.49 -21.96
CA THR A 146 4.85 -99.44 -22.87
C THR A 146 4.55 -100.76 -22.16
N LYS A 147 3.28 -101.16 -22.12
CA LYS A 147 2.81 -102.45 -21.59
C LYS A 147 2.77 -103.50 -22.71
N LEU A 148 3.02 -104.78 -22.37
CA LEU A 148 3.09 -105.90 -23.32
C LEU A 148 1.75 -106.20 -24.05
N PHE A 149 0.61 -105.85 -23.45
CA PHE A 149 -0.70 -105.85 -24.11
C PHE A 149 -1.55 -104.68 -23.57
N GLY A 150 -2.25 -103.97 -24.47
CA GLY A 150 -3.07 -102.80 -24.16
C GLY A 150 -2.35 -101.46 -24.39
N LYS A 151 -3.10 -100.35 -24.30
CA LYS A 151 -2.58 -98.99 -24.54
C LYS A 151 -1.49 -98.62 -23.51
N PRO A 152 -0.43 -97.90 -23.93
CA PRO A 152 0.66 -97.51 -23.04
C PRO A 152 0.16 -96.64 -21.87
N GLU A 153 0.82 -96.76 -20.73
CA GLU A 153 0.50 -95.99 -19.53
C GLU A 153 1.29 -94.69 -19.55
N ILE A 154 0.57 -93.57 -19.57
CA ILE A 154 1.16 -92.23 -19.61
C ILE A 154 1.13 -91.69 -18.19
N THR A 155 2.30 -91.46 -17.60
CA THR A 155 2.42 -90.82 -16.29
C THR A 155 3.03 -89.43 -16.45
N GLU A 156 2.30 -88.40 -16.02
CA GLU A 156 2.79 -87.03 -15.97
C GLU A 156 3.51 -86.80 -14.64
N LYS A 157 4.83 -86.59 -14.68
CA LYS A 157 5.61 -86.17 -13.50
C LYS A 157 5.90 -84.69 -13.60
N LYS A 158 5.61 -83.94 -12.53
CA LYS A 158 6.04 -82.55 -12.41
C LYS A 158 7.57 -82.52 -12.35
N THR A 159 8.21 -81.73 -13.21
CA THR A 159 9.68 -81.67 -13.27
C THR A 159 10.30 -80.92 -12.09
N GLY A 160 9.50 -80.17 -11.32
CA GLY A 160 9.98 -79.36 -10.20
C GLY A 160 10.79 -78.12 -10.62
N ASN A 161 11.00 -77.90 -11.93
CA ASN A 161 11.72 -76.75 -12.46
C ASN A 161 10.77 -75.55 -12.55
N ILE A 162 10.67 -74.76 -11.48
CA ILE A 162 9.98 -73.47 -11.50
C ILE A 162 11.00 -72.39 -11.90
N VAL A 163 10.86 -71.82 -13.10
CA VAL A 163 11.77 -70.76 -13.59
C VAL A 163 11.50 -69.42 -12.90
N VAL A 164 10.24 -69.10 -12.57
CA VAL A 164 9.83 -67.88 -11.84
C VAL A 164 8.58 -68.18 -11.01
N THR A 165 8.54 -67.79 -9.73
CA THR A 165 7.35 -67.98 -8.88
C THR A 165 6.24 -66.97 -9.20
N ARG A 166 4.98 -67.28 -8.82
CA ARG A 166 3.84 -66.37 -9.02
C ARG A 166 4.03 -65.00 -8.35
N GLU A 167 4.66 -64.96 -7.19
CA GLU A 167 4.95 -63.70 -6.48
C GLU A 167 6.03 -62.90 -7.19
N GLN A 168 7.13 -63.55 -7.59
CA GLN A 168 8.20 -62.91 -8.38
C GLN A 168 7.65 -62.35 -9.69
N TRP A 169 6.76 -63.09 -10.35
CA TRP A 169 6.07 -62.67 -11.55
C TRP A 169 5.17 -61.46 -11.32
N ARG A 170 4.37 -61.46 -10.25
CA ARG A 170 3.48 -60.33 -9.92
C ARG A 170 4.29 -59.06 -9.65
N ASN A 171 5.36 -59.18 -8.86
CA ASN A 171 6.27 -58.06 -8.57
C ASN A 171 6.92 -57.51 -9.85
N MET A 172 7.38 -58.39 -10.74
CA MET A 172 7.93 -57.99 -12.03
C MET A 172 6.90 -57.23 -12.89
N LYS A 173 5.65 -57.73 -12.95
CA LYS A 173 4.56 -57.07 -13.67
C LYS A 173 4.27 -55.68 -13.11
N GLU A 174 4.14 -55.55 -11.79
CA GLU A 174 3.90 -54.26 -11.12
C GLU A 174 4.99 -53.24 -11.44
N LYS A 175 6.27 -53.67 -11.43
CA LYS A 175 7.42 -52.82 -11.79
C LYS A 175 7.40 -52.38 -13.25
N VAL A 176 7.08 -53.29 -14.17
CA VAL A 176 6.98 -52.96 -15.60
C VAL A 176 5.82 -52.00 -15.86
N ASP A 177 4.65 -52.25 -15.27
CA ASP A 177 3.48 -51.40 -15.44
C ASP A 177 3.75 -49.98 -14.88
N ALA A 178 4.42 -49.87 -13.73
CA ALA A 178 4.88 -48.59 -13.19
C ALA A 178 5.89 -47.88 -14.11
N ALA A 179 6.82 -48.61 -14.72
CA ALA A 179 7.78 -48.04 -15.66
C ALA A 179 7.10 -47.48 -16.93
N VAL A 180 6.05 -48.15 -17.44
CA VAL A 180 5.24 -47.64 -18.56
C VAL A 180 4.54 -46.33 -18.19
N ILE A 181 3.96 -46.23 -16.99
CA ILE A 181 3.34 -45.00 -16.49
C ILE A 181 4.37 -43.86 -16.44
N ILE A 182 5.53 -44.10 -15.83
CA ILE A 182 6.62 -43.12 -15.72
C ILE A 182 7.07 -42.64 -17.11
N LYS A 183 7.22 -43.57 -18.08
CA LYS A 183 7.56 -43.24 -19.48
C LYS A 183 6.53 -42.27 -20.07
N SER A 184 5.25 -42.60 -19.96
CA SER A 184 4.17 -41.75 -20.50
C SER A 184 4.08 -40.37 -19.84
N ASP A 185 4.32 -40.29 -18.53
CA ASP A 185 4.32 -39.04 -17.78
C ASP A 185 5.45 -38.12 -18.22
N TYR A 186 6.65 -38.67 -18.41
CA TYR A 186 7.79 -37.89 -18.84
C TYR A 186 7.65 -37.42 -20.30
N GLU A 187 7.10 -38.25 -21.19
CA GLU A 187 6.77 -37.84 -22.56
C GLU A 187 5.74 -36.70 -22.60
N ARG A 188 4.76 -36.71 -21.69
CA ARG A 188 3.84 -35.58 -21.51
C ARG A 188 4.60 -34.33 -21.07
N LEU A 189 5.46 -34.43 -20.05
CA LEU A 189 6.25 -33.30 -19.56
C LEU A 189 7.18 -32.69 -20.61
N GLN A 190 7.77 -33.50 -21.50
CA GLN A 190 8.58 -32.98 -22.61
C GLN A 190 7.77 -32.16 -23.62
N LYS A 191 6.49 -32.50 -23.82
CA LYS A 191 5.59 -31.78 -24.75
C LYS A 191 4.98 -30.53 -24.13
N THR A 192 4.89 -30.47 -22.81
CA THR A 192 4.30 -29.34 -22.08
C THR A 192 5.31 -28.21 -21.89
N ASP A 193 4.97 -27.00 -22.34
CA ASP A 193 5.73 -25.79 -22.02
C ASP A 193 5.29 -25.25 -20.64
N LEU A 194 5.88 -25.84 -19.59
CA LEU A 194 5.62 -25.45 -18.20
C LEU A 194 5.94 -23.98 -17.93
N VAL A 195 6.91 -23.39 -18.63
CA VAL A 195 7.27 -21.97 -18.47
C VAL A 195 6.13 -21.08 -18.96
N LYS A 196 5.55 -21.40 -20.12
CA LYS A 196 4.41 -20.67 -20.66
C LYS A 196 3.16 -20.82 -19.80
N GLU A 197 2.88 -22.01 -19.29
CA GLU A 197 1.76 -22.24 -18.38
C GLU A 197 1.94 -21.45 -17.08
N ASN A 198 3.11 -21.50 -16.46
CA ASN A 198 3.41 -20.78 -15.24
C ASN A 198 3.30 -19.25 -15.43
N LYS A 199 3.76 -18.72 -16.58
CA LYS A 199 3.56 -17.30 -16.94
C LYS A 199 2.08 -16.91 -17.02
N LYS A 200 1.23 -17.78 -17.61
CA LYS A 200 -0.22 -17.53 -17.65
C LYS A 200 -0.84 -17.53 -16.26
N LEU A 201 -0.43 -18.46 -15.40
CA LEU A 201 -0.87 -18.51 -14.01
C LEU A 201 -0.48 -17.24 -13.25
N HIS A 202 0.76 -16.79 -13.38
CA HIS A 202 1.21 -15.53 -12.80
C HIS A 202 0.36 -14.34 -13.27
N SER A 203 0.10 -14.24 -14.59
CA SER A 203 -0.74 -13.17 -15.14
C SER A 203 -2.16 -13.20 -14.55
N ALA A 204 -2.76 -14.39 -14.43
CA ALA A 204 -4.08 -14.55 -13.82
C ALA A 204 -4.08 -14.19 -12.33
N VAL A 205 -3.00 -14.51 -11.59
CA VAL A 205 -2.84 -14.11 -10.19
C VAL A 205 -2.76 -12.59 -10.06
N ASP A 206 -1.98 -11.93 -10.93
CA ASP A 206 -1.86 -10.47 -10.94
C ASP A 206 -3.22 -9.80 -11.21
N GLU A 207 -3.98 -10.30 -12.20
CA GLU A 207 -5.34 -9.82 -12.50
C GLU A 207 -6.29 -9.98 -11.30
N ILE A 208 -6.24 -11.12 -10.60
CA ILE A 208 -7.05 -11.37 -9.40
C ILE A 208 -6.63 -10.42 -8.27
N CYS A 209 -5.33 -10.21 -8.08
CA CYS A 209 -4.82 -9.28 -7.06
C CYS A 209 -5.29 -7.85 -7.31
N ASP A 210 -5.30 -7.39 -8.55
CA ASP A 210 -5.76 -6.05 -8.88
C ASP A 210 -7.29 -5.90 -8.71
N SER A 211 -8.06 -6.90 -9.14
CA SER A 211 -9.51 -6.95 -8.89
C SER A 211 -9.84 -6.94 -7.39
N LEU A 212 -9.06 -7.67 -6.58
CA LEU A 212 -9.23 -7.71 -5.14
C LEU A 212 -8.96 -6.32 -4.50
N LYS A 213 -7.88 -5.64 -4.90
CA LYS A 213 -7.59 -4.27 -4.42
C LYS A 213 -8.73 -3.31 -4.75
N GLU A 214 -9.27 -3.38 -5.96
CA GLU A 214 -10.36 -2.52 -6.39
C GLU A 214 -11.67 -2.82 -5.63
N SER A 215 -11.98 -4.10 -5.41
CA SER A 215 -13.10 -4.53 -4.59
C SER A 215 -12.97 -4.04 -3.13
N GLN A 216 -11.77 -4.14 -2.54
CA GLN A 216 -11.50 -3.61 -1.21
C GLN A 216 -11.71 -2.09 -1.13
N LYS A 217 -11.23 -1.33 -2.12
CA LYS A 217 -11.43 0.11 -2.19
C LYS A 217 -12.91 0.47 -2.24
N ARG A 218 -13.70 -0.23 -3.07
CA ARG A 218 -15.15 -0.05 -3.14
C ARG A 218 -15.84 -0.37 -1.82
N ASN A 219 -15.45 -1.45 -1.16
CA ASN A 219 -16.03 -1.87 0.12
C ASN A 219 -15.77 -0.83 1.23
N VAL A 220 -14.55 -0.28 1.30
CA VAL A 220 -14.23 0.81 2.23
C VAL A 220 -15.07 2.06 1.94
N GLY A 221 -15.31 2.37 0.65
CA GLY A 221 -16.22 3.45 0.24
C GLY A 221 -17.64 3.24 0.75
N LEU A 222 -18.23 2.09 0.45
CA LEU A 222 -19.58 1.72 0.88
C LEU A 222 -19.72 1.71 2.41
N GLN A 223 -18.70 1.27 3.14
CA GLN A 223 -18.71 1.32 4.61
C GLN A 223 -18.79 2.76 5.15
N LYS A 224 -18.14 3.72 4.48
CA LYS A 224 -18.22 5.14 4.88
C LYS A 224 -19.60 5.71 4.61
N GLU A 225 -20.15 5.47 3.42
CA GLU A 225 -21.49 5.91 3.05
C GLU A 225 -22.55 5.32 4.00
N ASN A 226 -22.44 4.04 4.32
CA ASN A 226 -23.38 3.38 5.23
C ASN A 226 -23.32 3.97 6.65
N LYS A 227 -22.13 4.34 7.14
CA LYS A 227 -21.98 5.06 8.41
C LYS A 227 -22.65 6.44 8.36
N GLN A 228 -22.45 7.19 7.28
CA GLN A 228 -23.07 8.52 7.09
C GLN A 228 -24.60 8.40 7.09
N LEU A 229 -25.15 7.51 6.27
CA LEU A 229 -26.59 7.26 6.23
C LEU A 229 -27.14 6.83 7.61
N SER A 230 -26.42 5.97 8.34
CA SER A 230 -26.82 5.59 9.69
C SER A 230 -26.86 6.78 10.66
N THR A 231 -25.90 7.71 10.55
CA THR A 231 -25.91 8.94 11.36
C THR A 231 -27.07 9.87 10.99
N GLU A 232 -27.34 10.05 9.69
CA GLU A 232 -28.45 10.86 9.21
C GLU A 232 -29.80 10.29 9.68
N ILE A 233 -30.01 8.98 9.53
CA ILE A 233 -31.21 8.29 10.03
C ILE A 233 -31.38 8.52 11.53
N SER A 234 -30.29 8.48 12.30
CA SER A 234 -30.33 8.69 13.75
C SER A 234 -30.72 10.13 14.11
N SER A 235 -30.17 11.10 13.38
CA SER A 235 -30.52 12.52 13.50
C SER A 235 -31.98 12.77 13.15
N LEU A 236 -32.47 12.24 12.02
CA LEU A 236 -33.86 12.37 11.61
C LEU A 236 -34.81 11.75 12.63
N LYS A 237 -34.48 10.57 13.18
CA LYS A 237 -35.25 9.95 14.27
C LYS A 237 -35.27 10.80 15.53
N ALA A 238 -34.23 11.57 15.83
CA ALA A 238 -34.23 12.51 16.95
C ALA A 238 -35.16 13.70 16.67
N HIS A 239 -35.02 14.33 15.50
CA HIS A 239 -35.89 15.44 15.08
C HIS A 239 -37.38 15.05 15.08
N ILE A 240 -37.72 13.84 14.61
CA ILE A 240 -39.11 13.35 14.65
C ILE A 240 -39.62 13.25 16.10
N ARG A 241 -38.81 12.76 17.04
CA ARG A 241 -39.18 12.68 18.47
C ARG A 241 -39.40 14.06 19.08
N ASP A 242 -38.55 15.02 18.74
CA ASP A 242 -38.69 16.39 19.22
C ASP A 242 -39.95 17.05 18.66
N LEU A 243 -40.23 16.87 17.36
CA LEU A 243 -41.46 17.36 16.73
C LEU A 243 -42.71 16.74 17.35
N GLN A 244 -42.71 15.42 17.61
CA GLN A 244 -43.80 14.75 18.31
C GLN A 244 -44.03 15.35 19.71
N THR A 245 -42.95 15.66 20.42
CA THR A 245 -43.01 16.30 21.74
C THR A 245 -43.58 17.71 21.64
N ASN A 246 -43.09 18.51 20.69
CA ASN A 246 -43.58 19.87 20.44
C ASN A 246 -45.06 19.89 20.10
N ILE A 247 -45.52 19.01 19.21
CA ILE A 247 -46.94 18.87 18.85
C ILE A 247 -47.77 18.51 20.09
N LYS A 248 -47.28 17.59 20.93
CA LYS A 248 -47.96 17.21 22.17
C LYS A 248 -48.11 18.39 23.14
N VAL A 249 -47.04 19.16 23.35
CA VAL A 249 -47.05 20.34 24.22
C VAL A 249 -47.97 21.43 23.66
N LEU A 250 -47.85 21.75 22.36
CA LEU A 250 -48.73 22.72 21.70
C LEU A 250 -50.19 22.31 21.85
N TYR A 251 -50.53 21.07 21.55
CA TYR A 251 -51.89 20.56 21.72
C TYR A 251 -52.39 20.69 23.17
N GLN A 252 -51.56 20.35 24.17
CA GLN A 252 -51.91 20.50 25.58
C GLN A 252 -52.15 21.96 25.97
N GLN A 253 -51.28 22.87 25.53
CA GLN A 253 -51.40 24.31 25.82
C GLN A 253 -52.60 24.93 25.13
N THR A 254 -52.80 24.69 23.82
CA THR A 254 -53.98 25.14 23.08
C THR A 254 -55.25 24.61 23.75
N LYS A 255 -55.27 23.32 24.11
CA LYS A 255 -56.39 22.75 24.85
C LYS A 255 -56.64 23.46 26.17
N GLN A 256 -55.60 23.84 26.92
CA GLN A 256 -55.73 24.54 28.20
C GLN A 256 -56.23 25.98 28.03
N VAL A 257 -55.62 26.76 27.14
CA VAL A 257 -55.95 28.16 26.87
C VAL A 257 -57.38 28.30 26.38
N PHE A 258 -57.76 27.47 25.41
CA PHE A 258 -59.09 27.51 24.84
C PHE A 258 -60.11 26.66 25.61
N LYS A 259 -59.74 26.00 26.72
CA LYS A 259 -60.64 25.10 27.45
C LYS A 259 -61.91 25.80 27.90
N GLU A 260 -61.75 26.92 28.60
CA GLU A 260 -62.87 27.65 29.17
C GLU A 260 -63.62 28.43 28.08
N GLN A 261 -62.91 29.02 27.11
CA GLN A 261 -63.54 29.69 25.96
C GLN A 261 -64.37 28.72 25.10
N PHE A 262 -63.88 27.49 24.91
CA PHE A 262 -64.61 26.46 24.19
C PHE A 262 -65.77 25.91 25.02
N LYS A 263 -65.62 25.81 26.35
CA LYS A 263 -66.70 25.42 27.25
C LYS A 263 -67.82 26.46 27.27
N THR A 264 -67.50 27.75 27.31
CA THR A 264 -68.50 28.83 27.22
C THR A 264 -69.16 28.87 25.84
N PHE A 265 -68.37 28.83 24.76
CA PHE A 265 -68.90 28.75 23.39
C PHE A 265 -69.83 27.55 23.20
N ARG A 266 -69.43 26.36 23.67
CA ARG A 266 -70.26 25.15 23.64
C ARG A 266 -71.54 25.31 24.44
N GLY A 267 -71.48 25.96 25.61
CA GLY A 267 -72.66 26.29 26.39
C GLY A 267 -73.63 27.20 25.64
N LEU A 268 -73.11 28.24 24.96
CA LEU A 268 -73.91 29.15 24.13
C LEU A 268 -74.59 28.41 22.98
N VAL A 269 -73.84 27.61 22.22
CA VAL A 269 -74.38 26.79 21.11
C VAL A 269 -75.43 25.80 21.62
N LYS A 270 -75.20 25.16 22.77
CA LYS A 270 -76.16 24.24 23.37
C LYS A 270 -77.46 24.94 23.75
N ASN A 271 -77.39 26.11 24.39
CA ASN A 271 -78.58 26.86 24.78
C ASN A 271 -79.38 27.35 23.55
N GLU A 272 -78.69 27.85 22.52
CA GLU A 272 -79.31 28.33 21.28
C GLU A 272 -80.01 27.18 20.52
N LEU A 273 -79.40 25.99 20.47
CA LEU A 273 -79.99 24.82 19.79
C LEU A 273 -81.14 24.19 20.59
N VAL A 274 -81.06 24.16 21.92
CA VAL A 274 -82.18 23.74 22.78
C VAL A 274 -83.40 24.64 22.58
N GLY A 275 -83.19 25.96 22.44
CA GLY A 275 -84.26 26.91 22.15
C GLY A 275 -84.91 26.76 20.76
N ARG A 276 -84.30 25.98 19.85
CA ARG A 276 -84.78 25.72 18.49
C ARG A 276 -85.23 24.27 18.27
N GLU A 277 -85.23 23.43 19.31
CA GLU A 277 -85.55 21.99 19.25
C GLU A 277 -84.73 21.18 18.21
N VAL A 278 -83.52 21.63 17.87
CA VAL A 278 -82.65 20.96 16.90
C VAL A 278 -81.66 20.04 17.62
N GLU A 279 -81.47 18.81 17.11
CA GLU A 279 -80.51 17.85 17.68
C GLU A 279 -79.08 18.41 17.65
N ASN A 280 -78.44 18.48 18.82
CA ASN A 280 -77.07 18.96 18.93
C ASN A 280 -76.06 17.82 18.64
N HIS A 281 -75.78 17.61 17.35
CA HIS A 281 -74.79 16.63 16.91
C HIS A 281 -73.37 16.91 17.45
N PHE A 282 -73.03 18.18 17.67
CA PHE A 282 -71.73 18.58 18.20
C PHE A 282 -71.52 18.10 19.64
N GLU A 283 -72.55 18.23 20.48
CA GLU A 283 -72.56 17.72 21.86
C GLU A 283 -72.44 16.19 21.90
N ARG A 284 -73.11 15.52 20.97
CA ARG A 284 -73.11 14.06 20.85
C ARG A 284 -71.73 13.53 20.50
N GLU A 285 -71.08 14.10 19.48
CA GLU A 285 -69.72 13.69 19.08
C GLU A 285 -68.69 14.03 20.16
N HIS A 286 -68.76 15.20 20.79
CA HIS A 286 -67.89 15.52 21.93
C HIS A 286 -68.08 14.51 23.08
N THR A 287 -69.32 14.12 23.39
CA THR A 287 -69.59 13.14 24.46
C THR A 287 -69.07 11.74 24.08
N ARG A 288 -69.17 11.35 22.80
CA ARG A 288 -68.58 10.11 22.28
C ARG A 288 -67.06 10.12 22.41
N GLU A 289 -66.40 11.21 22.03
CA GLU A 289 -64.94 11.36 22.12
C GLU A 289 -64.44 11.36 23.57
N MET A 290 -65.17 11.98 24.51
CA MET A 290 -64.79 11.93 25.93
C MET A 290 -64.95 10.53 26.52
N LYS A 291 -66.02 9.80 26.13
CA LYS A 291 -66.23 8.41 26.53
C LYS A 291 -65.16 7.47 25.95
N SER A 292 -64.71 7.68 24.71
CA SER A 292 -63.63 6.88 24.12
C SER A 292 -62.27 7.16 24.77
N LYS A 293 -61.98 8.41 25.18
CA LYS A 293 -60.77 8.76 25.94
C LYS A 293 -60.72 8.07 27.30
N GLN A 294 -61.84 7.99 28.01
CA GLN A 294 -61.90 7.33 29.32
C GLN A 294 -61.61 5.83 29.21
N ARG A 295 -62.08 5.17 28.14
CA ARG A 295 -61.77 3.77 27.85
C ARG A 295 -60.31 3.52 27.48
N GLY A 296 -59.62 4.49 26.89
CA GLY A 296 -58.18 4.38 26.57
C GLY A 296 -57.28 4.42 27.81
N TYR A 297 -57.62 5.26 28.80
CA TYR A 297 -56.88 5.35 30.07
C TYR A 297 -57.06 4.11 30.96
N ASP A 298 -58.20 3.42 30.88
CA ASP A 298 -58.44 2.17 31.63
C ASP A 298 -57.69 0.95 31.04
N MET A 299 -57.18 1.05 29.81
CA MET A 299 -56.42 -0.02 29.13
C MET A 299 -54.90 0.12 29.28
N GLU A 300 -54.42 1.24 29.85
CA GLU A 300 -52.99 1.52 30.12
C GLU A 300 -52.63 1.39 31.62
N ARG A 301 -53.47 0.72 32.43
CA ARG A 301 -53.18 0.33 33.82
C ARG A 301 -52.88 -1.15 33.97
#